data_AF-A0A1M3G417-F1
#
_entry.id   AF-A0A1M3G417-F1
#
_cell.length_a   1.000
_cell.length_b   1.000
_cell.length_c   1.000
_cell.angle_alpha   90.00
_cell.angle_beta   90.00
_cell.angle_gamma   90.00
#
_symmetry.space_group_name_H-M   'P 1'
#
loop_
_entity.id
_entity.type
_entity.pdbx_description
1 polymer ?
#
loop_
_entity_poly.entity_id
_entity_poly.type
_entity_poly.pdbx_seq_one_letter_code
_entity_poly.pdbx_strand_id
1 'polypeptide(L)'
;MKKLLSAITGILLFIHQNQAQMVYDVPGMAEAKFYYSDKPFTNGNDGAKTNFHSGEFIYGRLELGNKTLKEAFHLDNIKKGPYYLQYYAVSYRGNQQQGQPNRFSTIRIENSQLNNTWLNFDVLPDPSKASSLIGFAANYGELGIKESGKFFSAPLYQIMIERSFPANDNYTIYTQFNLPRMDGWGKLLPEKDWPVAEGSFTFSFDSKDVASIQNNETRTIEKMNTVTIDKLPGYFTKPISISDPSVTVAKVTPLIKNYLTGDGYEVLKVAIEPAASMWSIVKNELGIQTYRYVTGYYKIVYKKDGKCSLGSIRVFQDYIGNGKYGNLYCKFWGDEGDIDCSKVK
;
A
#
# COMPACT_ATOMS: atom_id res chain seq x y z
N MET A 1 -51.62 44.08 -39.61
CA MET A 1 -51.30 43.85 -38.18
C MET A 1 -50.72 42.45 -38.07
N LYS A 2 -49.38 42.32 -38.11
CA LYS A 2 -48.41 42.31 -36.98
C LYS A 2 -48.30 40.94 -36.27
N LYS A 3 -47.05 40.46 -36.21
CA LYS A 3 -46.41 39.33 -35.50
C LYS A 3 -46.42 38.02 -36.30
N LEU A 4 -45.34 37.57 -36.95
CA LEU A 4 -43.92 37.40 -36.56
C LEU A 4 -43.76 36.70 -35.20
N LEU A 5 -43.48 35.40 -35.21
CA LEU A 5 -42.71 34.73 -34.18
C LEU A 5 -41.85 33.62 -34.81
N SER A 6 -40.57 33.91 -34.95
CA SER A 6 -39.48 32.95 -35.05
C SER A 6 -39.20 32.35 -33.66
N ALA A 7 -38.96 31.05 -33.56
CA ALA A 7 -38.11 30.47 -32.50
C ALA A 7 -37.75 29.02 -32.89
N ILE A 8 -36.56 28.84 -33.47
CA ILE A 8 -35.40 28.18 -32.83
C ILE A 8 -35.58 26.66 -32.76
N THR A 9 -35.02 26.00 -33.77
CA THR A 9 -34.62 24.59 -33.77
C THR A 9 -33.51 24.40 -32.73
N GLY A 10 -33.88 24.09 -31.50
CA GLY A 10 -32.94 23.70 -30.46
C GLY A 10 -32.59 22.21 -30.60
N ILE A 11 -31.50 21.91 -31.31
CA ILE A 11 -30.83 20.61 -31.22
C ILE A 11 -30.21 20.55 -29.82
N LEU A 12 -30.85 19.84 -28.89
CA LEU A 12 -30.19 19.39 -27.67
C LEU A 12 -29.25 18.23 -28.05
N LEU A 13 -27.98 18.56 -28.29
CA LEU A 13 -26.90 17.58 -28.22
C LEU A 13 -26.73 17.20 -26.74
N PHE A 14 -27.35 16.10 -26.31
CA PHE A 14 -26.95 15.44 -25.08
C PHE A 14 -25.63 14.71 -25.34
N ILE A 15 -24.51 15.40 -25.17
CA ILE A 15 -23.21 14.75 -24.98
C ILE A 15 -23.22 14.21 -23.55
N HIS A 16 -23.73 13.00 -23.34
CA HIS A 16 -23.37 12.23 -22.15
C HIS A 16 -21.91 11.78 -22.34
N GLN A 17 -20.96 12.59 -21.86
CA GLN A 17 -19.63 12.07 -21.54
C GLN A 17 -19.83 11.09 -20.38
N ASN A 18 -19.95 9.81 -20.72
CA ASN A 18 -19.84 8.71 -19.76
C ASN A 18 -18.41 8.74 -19.20
N GLN A 19 -18.21 9.44 -18.08
CA GLN A 19 -16.97 9.39 -17.33
C GLN A 19 -16.93 8.07 -16.56
N ALA A 20 -15.83 7.34 -16.68
CA ALA A 20 -15.51 6.22 -15.82
C ALA A 20 -15.58 6.69 -14.36
N GLN A 21 -16.32 5.97 -13.51
CA GLN A 21 -16.53 6.35 -12.12
C GLN A 21 -15.26 6.06 -11.31
N MET A 22 -14.41 7.08 -11.15
CA MET A 22 -13.13 6.97 -10.43
C MET A 22 -13.29 6.40 -9.01
N VAL A 23 -12.19 5.92 -8.42
CA VAL A 23 -12.17 5.39 -7.03
C VAL A 23 -12.80 6.37 -6.04
N TYR A 24 -12.68 7.67 -6.31
CA TYR A 24 -13.39 8.74 -5.63
C TYR A 24 -14.01 9.69 -6.66
N ASP A 25 -15.27 10.06 -6.48
CA ASP A 25 -16.00 11.01 -7.33
C ASP A 25 -15.69 12.46 -6.90
N VAL A 26 -14.43 12.87 -7.12
CA VAL A 26 -13.88 14.16 -6.69
C VAL A 26 -13.17 14.82 -7.88
N PRO A 27 -13.42 16.11 -8.15
CA PRO A 27 -12.69 16.82 -9.20
C PRO A 27 -11.18 16.79 -8.94
N GLY A 28 -10.40 16.24 -9.88
CA GLY A 28 -8.95 16.28 -9.81
C GLY A 28 -8.39 17.71 -9.81
N MET A 29 -7.19 17.87 -9.27
CA MET A 29 -6.43 19.12 -9.33
C MET A 29 -6.19 19.50 -10.79
N ALA A 30 -6.72 20.64 -11.22
CA ALA A 30 -6.67 21.07 -12.63
C ALA A 30 -5.24 21.25 -13.17
N GLU A 31 -4.29 21.57 -12.30
CA GLU A 31 -2.87 21.73 -12.62
C GLU A 31 -2.09 20.41 -12.72
N ALA A 32 -2.66 19.30 -12.23
CA ALA A 32 -1.99 18.00 -12.22
C ALA A 32 -2.08 17.34 -13.60
N LYS A 33 -0.92 16.93 -14.14
CA LYS A 33 -0.83 16.22 -15.42
C LYS A 33 0.00 14.95 -15.27
N PHE A 34 -0.54 13.85 -15.78
CA PHE A 34 0.13 12.57 -15.81
C PHE A 34 0.71 12.30 -17.20
N TYR A 35 1.93 11.79 -17.21
CA TYR A 35 2.62 11.27 -18.37
C TYR A 35 3.09 9.85 -18.08
N TYR A 36 3.11 9.01 -19.10
CA TYR A 36 3.54 7.62 -18.97
C TYR A 36 4.58 7.30 -20.02
N SER A 37 5.53 6.43 -19.73
CA SER A 37 6.60 6.03 -20.65
C SER A 37 6.98 4.58 -20.44
N ASP A 38 7.58 3.96 -21.46
CA ASP A 38 8.19 2.62 -21.38
C ASP A 38 9.59 2.63 -20.77
N LYS A 39 10.08 3.83 -20.40
CA LYS A 39 11.36 4.07 -19.74
C LYS A 39 11.18 5.01 -18.54
N PRO A 40 12.06 4.91 -17.53
CA PRO A 40 12.06 5.87 -16.43
C PRO A 40 12.25 7.31 -16.95
N PHE A 41 11.47 8.25 -16.40
CA PHE A 41 11.67 9.66 -16.66
C PHE A 41 12.94 10.17 -15.97
N THR A 42 13.68 11.04 -16.65
CA THR A 42 14.85 11.74 -16.09
C THR A 42 14.55 13.22 -15.91
N ASN A 43 14.33 13.95 -17.00
CA ASN A 43 13.98 15.37 -17.02
C ASN A 43 12.76 15.60 -17.92
N GLY A 44 11.68 16.13 -17.36
CA GLY A 44 10.46 16.43 -18.12
C GLY A 44 9.70 15.16 -18.56
N ASN A 45 8.89 15.32 -19.59
CA ASN A 45 7.95 14.30 -20.08
C ASN A 45 8.31 13.76 -21.49
N ASP A 46 9.56 13.94 -21.92
CA ASP A 46 10.04 13.44 -23.21
C ASP A 46 9.87 11.92 -23.31
N GLY A 47 9.39 11.47 -24.48
CA GLY A 47 9.08 10.06 -24.72
C GLY A 47 7.78 9.57 -24.07
N ALA A 48 6.96 10.47 -23.56
CA ALA A 48 5.64 10.10 -23.04
C ALA A 48 4.73 9.52 -24.14
N LYS A 49 3.98 8.48 -23.79
CA LYS A 49 2.97 7.84 -24.63
C LYS A 49 1.73 7.48 -23.81
N THR A 50 0.64 7.22 -24.51
CA THR A 50 -0.69 6.94 -23.92
C THR A 50 -1.18 5.53 -24.22
N ASN A 51 -0.41 4.70 -24.92
CA ASN A 51 -0.78 3.34 -25.28
C ASN A 51 0.38 2.40 -24.96
N PHE A 52 0.06 1.27 -24.33
CA PHE A 52 1.01 0.26 -23.88
C PHE A 52 0.46 -1.14 -24.16
N HIS A 53 1.35 -2.11 -24.28
CA HIS A 53 1.05 -3.55 -24.32
C HIS A 53 1.50 -4.22 -23.01
N SER A 54 0.87 -5.35 -22.65
CA SER A 54 1.21 -6.11 -21.43
C SER A 54 2.65 -6.64 -21.37
N GLY A 55 3.33 -6.76 -22.51
CA GLY A 55 4.75 -7.09 -22.57
C GLY A 55 5.71 -5.93 -22.29
N GLU A 56 5.19 -4.71 -22.09
CA GLU A 56 6.00 -3.51 -21.84
C GLU A 56 6.08 -3.17 -20.35
N PHE A 57 7.14 -2.46 -19.98
CA PHE A 57 7.22 -1.82 -18.68
C PHE A 57 6.62 -0.41 -18.75
N ILE A 58 6.13 0.09 -17.62
CA ILE A 58 5.40 1.36 -17.55
C ILE A 58 5.86 2.16 -16.34
N TYR A 59 6.28 3.39 -16.61
CA TYR A 59 6.70 4.40 -15.65
C TYR A 59 5.81 5.61 -15.81
N GLY A 60 5.52 6.28 -14.69
CA GLY A 60 4.69 7.47 -14.64
C GLY A 60 5.47 8.70 -14.20
N ARG A 61 4.97 9.86 -14.63
CA ARG A 61 5.39 11.17 -14.15
C ARG A 61 4.16 12.03 -13.93
N LEU A 62 4.04 12.56 -12.71
CA LEU A 62 3.09 13.60 -12.36
C LEU A 62 3.80 14.94 -12.42
N GLU A 63 3.22 15.92 -13.11
CA GLU A 63 3.63 17.33 -13.09
C GLU A 63 2.52 18.17 -12.45
N LEU A 64 2.88 19.14 -11.62
CA LEU A 64 1.98 19.94 -10.77
C LEU A 64 1.95 21.43 -11.16
N GLY A 65 2.36 21.74 -12.40
CA GLY A 65 2.54 23.11 -12.85
C GLY A 65 3.56 23.86 -12.00
N ASN A 66 3.10 24.90 -11.31
CA ASN A 66 3.94 25.76 -10.46
C ASN A 66 3.90 25.40 -8.98
N LYS A 67 3.12 24.38 -8.58
CA LYS A 67 3.05 23.93 -7.19
C LYS A 67 4.04 22.82 -6.93
N THR A 68 4.67 22.85 -5.77
CA THR A 68 5.49 21.74 -5.28
C THR A 68 4.60 20.58 -4.79
N LEU A 69 5.17 19.39 -4.65
CA LEU A 69 4.50 18.24 -4.03
C LEU A 69 3.98 18.59 -2.63
N LYS A 70 4.77 19.34 -1.87
CA LYS A 70 4.41 19.81 -0.53
C LYS A 70 3.16 20.69 -0.54
N GLU A 71 3.07 21.63 -1.48
CA GLU A 71 1.93 22.56 -1.59
C GLU A 71 0.70 21.88 -2.18
N ALA A 72 0.85 21.12 -3.27
CA ALA A 72 -0.27 20.50 -3.98
C ALA A 72 -1.01 19.48 -3.12
N PHE A 73 -0.27 18.66 -2.37
CA PHE A 73 -0.86 17.64 -1.50
C PHE A 73 -0.92 18.06 -0.03
N HIS A 74 -0.53 19.29 0.31
CA HIS A 74 -0.54 19.81 1.68
C HIS A 74 0.22 18.94 2.71
N LEU A 75 1.39 18.44 2.28
CA LEU A 75 2.27 17.61 3.10
C LEU A 75 2.92 18.40 4.25
N ASP A 76 2.88 19.73 4.20
CA ASP A 76 3.35 20.63 5.24
C ASP A 76 2.62 20.50 6.58
N ASN A 77 1.39 19.98 6.55
CA ASN A 77 0.61 19.68 7.76
C ASN A 77 1.13 18.44 8.53
N ILE A 78 2.02 17.64 7.92
CA ILE A 78 2.61 16.46 8.54
C ILE A 78 3.87 16.88 9.32
N LYS A 79 3.76 16.90 10.65
CA LYS A 79 4.81 17.43 11.55
C LYS A 79 6.13 16.65 11.55
N LYS A 80 6.10 15.35 11.23
CA LYS A 80 7.28 14.48 11.16
C LYS A 80 7.08 13.45 10.04
N GLY A 81 8.06 13.32 9.15
CA GLY A 81 8.05 12.30 8.10
C GLY A 81 8.27 10.88 8.64
N PRO A 82 8.24 9.84 7.78
CA PRO A 82 8.15 9.92 6.31
C PRO A 82 6.81 10.40 5.73
N TYR A 83 6.85 10.97 4.52
CA TYR A 83 5.68 11.48 3.79
C TYR A 83 5.17 10.43 2.80
N TYR A 84 3.86 10.34 2.62
CA TYR A 84 3.25 9.33 1.77
C TYR A 84 2.00 9.88 1.07
N LEU A 85 1.78 9.45 -0.16
CA LEU A 85 0.52 9.65 -0.89
C LEU A 85 -0.15 8.28 -1.09
N GLN A 86 -1.48 8.23 -1.00
CA GLN A 86 -2.21 7.07 -1.49
C GLN A 86 -2.05 6.98 -3.00
N TYR A 87 -1.84 5.76 -3.51
CA TYR A 87 -1.57 5.49 -4.91
C TYR A 87 -2.49 4.36 -5.41
N TYR A 88 -3.42 4.73 -6.29
CA TYR A 88 -4.39 3.81 -6.85
C TYR A 88 -4.13 3.55 -8.34
N ALA A 89 -4.43 2.33 -8.77
CA ALA A 89 -4.60 1.92 -10.14
C ALA A 89 -5.85 1.03 -10.26
N VAL A 90 -6.60 1.24 -11.34
CA VAL A 90 -7.83 0.49 -11.63
C VAL A 90 -7.98 0.31 -13.14
N SER A 91 -8.46 -0.85 -13.57
CA SER A 91 -8.71 -1.17 -14.97
C SER A 91 -10.17 -0.96 -15.35
N TYR A 92 -10.38 -0.46 -16.56
CA TYR A 92 -11.68 -0.25 -17.18
C TYR A 92 -11.73 -0.90 -18.54
N ARG A 93 -12.87 -1.51 -18.86
CA ARG A 93 -13.18 -1.99 -20.21
C ARG A 93 -14.40 -1.23 -20.71
N GLY A 94 -14.18 -0.32 -21.66
CA GLY A 94 -15.16 0.74 -21.95
C GLY A 94 -15.45 1.55 -20.69
N ASN A 95 -16.72 1.68 -20.31
CA ASN A 95 -17.14 2.45 -19.13
C ASN A 95 -17.35 1.58 -17.88
N GLN A 96 -16.95 0.31 -17.91
CA GLN A 96 -17.14 -0.62 -16.79
C GLN A 96 -15.81 -0.90 -16.10
N GLN A 97 -15.77 -0.62 -14.80
CA GLN A 97 -14.65 -1.01 -13.95
C GLN A 97 -14.50 -2.53 -13.97
N GLN A 98 -13.27 -3.00 -14.08
CA GLN A 98 -12.92 -4.41 -14.00
C GLN A 98 -12.19 -4.68 -12.70
N GLY A 99 -12.62 -5.74 -12.01
CA GLY A 99 -12.05 -6.12 -10.73
C GLY A 99 -12.15 -5.04 -9.66
N GLN A 100 -11.23 -5.11 -8.70
CA GLN A 100 -11.11 -4.14 -7.62
C GLN A 100 -9.82 -3.34 -7.85
N PRO A 101 -9.79 -2.04 -7.49
CA PRO A 101 -8.55 -1.28 -7.47
C PRO A 101 -7.49 -1.99 -6.60
N ASN A 102 -6.22 -1.66 -6.83
CA ASN A 102 -5.15 -2.12 -5.93
C ASN A 102 -5.47 -1.71 -4.49
N ARG A 103 -5.14 -2.58 -3.54
CA ARG A 103 -5.49 -2.38 -2.13
C ARG A 103 -4.40 -1.59 -1.43
N PHE A 104 -4.80 -0.49 -0.78
CA PHE A 104 -4.04 0.23 0.26
C PHE A 104 -2.56 0.53 -0.08
N SER A 105 -2.23 0.82 -1.35
CA SER A 105 -0.86 1.19 -1.68
C SER A 105 -0.60 2.67 -1.41
N THR A 106 0.48 2.96 -0.72
CA THR A 106 1.00 4.32 -0.56
C THR A 106 2.39 4.41 -1.14
N ILE A 107 2.66 5.45 -1.92
CA ILE A 107 4.02 5.79 -2.35
C ILE A 107 4.68 6.68 -1.30
N ARG A 108 5.92 6.36 -0.92
CA ARG A 108 6.75 7.22 -0.08
C ARG A 108 7.30 8.40 -0.90
N ILE A 109 7.23 9.59 -0.33
CA ILE A 109 7.83 10.81 -0.86
C ILE A 109 9.06 11.13 -0.02
N GLU A 110 10.23 11.12 -0.66
CA GLU A 110 11.48 11.47 0.01
C GLU A 110 11.55 12.97 0.29
N ASN A 111 12.27 13.34 1.35
CA ASN A 111 12.45 14.75 1.73
C ASN A 111 13.02 15.60 0.59
N SER A 112 13.93 15.03 -0.21
CA SER A 112 14.53 15.69 -1.38
C SER A 112 13.52 15.95 -2.50
N GLN A 113 12.39 15.26 -2.52
CA GLN A 113 11.35 15.40 -3.54
C GLN A 113 10.28 16.43 -3.16
N LEU A 114 10.13 16.78 -1.87
CA LEU A 114 9.02 17.62 -1.40
C LEU A 114 8.85 18.95 -2.14
N ASN A 115 9.96 19.56 -2.54
CA ASN A 115 9.98 20.84 -3.25
C ASN A 115 9.96 20.69 -4.79
N ASN A 116 9.87 19.46 -5.30
CA ASN A 116 9.72 19.25 -6.74
C ASN A 116 8.30 19.62 -7.17
N THR A 117 8.18 20.20 -8.35
CA THR A 117 6.90 20.39 -9.05
C THR A 117 6.46 19.15 -9.83
N TRP A 118 7.09 18.01 -9.56
CA TRP A 118 6.86 16.75 -10.25
C TRP A 118 7.20 15.55 -9.37
N LEU A 119 6.64 14.39 -9.71
CA LEU A 119 6.93 13.10 -9.11
C LEU A 119 7.08 12.05 -10.21
N ASN A 120 8.22 11.37 -10.28
CA ASN A 120 8.36 10.16 -11.09
C ASN A 120 7.96 8.96 -10.22
N PHE A 121 7.25 8.01 -10.80
CA PHE A 121 6.72 6.86 -10.08
C PHE A 121 6.63 5.62 -10.99
N ASP A 122 6.54 4.44 -10.37
CA ASP A 122 6.44 3.16 -11.06
C ASP A 122 4.97 2.73 -11.21
N VAL A 123 4.59 2.26 -12.40
CA VAL A 123 3.25 1.69 -12.66
C VAL A 123 3.35 0.17 -12.83
N LEU A 124 4.22 -0.26 -13.74
CA LEU A 124 4.59 -1.64 -14.03
C LEU A 124 6.09 -1.69 -14.40
N PRO A 125 7.00 -1.45 -13.45
CA PRO A 125 8.41 -1.20 -13.74
C PRO A 125 9.15 -2.48 -14.15
N ASP A 126 10.24 -2.31 -14.89
CA ASP A 126 11.29 -3.33 -15.03
C ASP A 126 11.83 -3.64 -13.62
N PRO A 127 11.88 -4.92 -13.20
CA PRO A 127 12.38 -5.28 -11.88
C PRO A 127 13.76 -4.70 -11.58
N SER A 128 14.63 -4.54 -12.58
CA SER A 128 15.97 -3.98 -12.39
C SER A 128 16.00 -2.46 -12.24
N LYS A 129 14.94 -1.75 -12.66
CA LYS A 129 14.85 -0.28 -12.67
C LYS A 129 13.80 0.29 -11.72
N ALA A 130 13.03 -0.58 -11.04
CA ALA A 130 12.08 -0.17 -10.02
C ALA A 130 12.76 0.74 -8.97
N SER A 131 12.05 1.78 -8.57
CA SER A 131 12.57 2.88 -7.76
C SER A 131 11.55 3.43 -6.75
N SER A 132 10.25 3.21 -6.97
CA SER A 132 9.18 3.69 -6.11
C SER A 132 9.02 2.81 -4.88
N LEU A 133 9.13 3.42 -3.71
CA LEU A 133 8.90 2.77 -2.42
C LEU A 133 7.40 2.75 -2.12
N ILE A 134 6.74 1.66 -2.52
CA ILE A 134 5.28 1.50 -2.40
C ILE A 134 4.99 0.54 -1.26
N GLY A 135 4.14 0.90 -0.31
CA GLY A 135 3.92 0.19 0.95
C GLY A 135 2.47 0.23 1.41
N PHE A 136 2.18 -0.42 2.53
CA PHE A 136 0.97 -0.12 3.31
C PHE A 136 1.31 1.02 4.28
N ALA A 137 0.65 2.17 4.15
CA ALA A 137 0.59 3.11 5.26
C ALA A 137 -0.45 2.59 6.26
N ALA A 138 -0.03 1.78 7.22
CA ALA A 138 -0.90 1.36 8.31
C ALA A 138 -1.23 2.57 9.19
N ASN A 139 -2.37 3.20 8.92
CA ASN A 139 -3.09 4.22 9.70
C ASN A 139 -2.42 5.60 9.84
N TYR A 140 -2.96 6.58 9.12
CA TYR A 140 -2.66 8.02 9.20
C TYR A 140 -3.19 8.72 10.47
N GLY A 141 -3.27 8.04 11.61
CA GLY A 141 -3.75 8.63 12.87
C GLY A 141 -2.68 8.62 13.96
N GLU A 142 -2.01 9.76 14.16
CA GLU A 142 -1.29 10.15 15.40
C GLU A 142 0.07 9.53 15.79
N LEU A 143 0.57 8.44 15.21
CA LEU A 143 1.70 7.69 15.79
C LEU A 143 2.83 7.46 14.78
N GLY A 144 4.05 7.86 15.14
CA GLY A 144 5.26 7.67 14.34
C GLY A 144 5.30 6.31 13.63
N ILE A 145 5.39 6.38 12.30
CA ILE A 145 5.34 5.25 11.38
C ILE A 145 6.28 4.15 11.88
N LYS A 146 5.72 3.03 12.33
CA LYS A 146 6.46 1.78 12.37
C LYS A 146 6.55 1.34 10.92
N GLU A 147 7.71 1.58 10.30
CA GLU A 147 8.02 1.06 8.97
C GLU A 147 7.66 -0.43 8.96
N SER A 148 6.58 -0.80 8.28
CA SER A 148 6.49 -2.17 7.79
C SER A 148 7.62 -2.27 6.79
N GLY A 149 8.76 -2.87 7.17
CA GLY A 149 9.96 -2.89 6.32
C GLY A 149 9.85 -3.83 5.11
N LYS A 150 8.62 -4.00 4.60
CA LYS A 150 8.35 -4.55 3.28
C LYS A 150 7.50 -3.58 2.44
N PHE A 151 8.10 -3.16 1.34
CA PHE A 151 7.46 -2.55 0.19
C PHE A 151 6.75 -3.62 -0.66
N PHE A 152 5.61 -3.25 -1.23
CA PHE A 152 4.85 -4.00 -2.22
C PHE A 152 5.32 -3.67 -3.63
N SER A 153 4.81 -4.45 -4.57
CA SER A 153 4.94 -4.19 -5.99
C SER A 153 4.18 -2.93 -6.42
N ALA A 154 4.52 -2.40 -7.60
CA ALA A 154 3.77 -1.30 -8.20
C ALA A 154 2.30 -1.69 -8.48
N PRO A 155 1.35 -0.74 -8.49
CA PRO A 155 -0.07 -1.03 -8.44
C PRO A 155 -0.58 -1.90 -9.58
N LEU A 156 0.00 -1.77 -10.78
CA LEU A 156 -0.46 -2.53 -11.91
C LEU A 156 -0.15 -4.03 -11.73
N TYR A 157 0.99 -4.41 -11.11
CA TYR A 157 1.24 -5.81 -10.75
C TYR A 157 0.13 -6.38 -9.86
N GLN A 158 -0.32 -5.61 -8.86
CA GLN A 158 -1.30 -6.06 -7.87
C GLN A 158 -2.70 -6.33 -8.44
N ILE A 159 -3.03 -5.72 -9.58
CA ILE A 159 -4.33 -5.90 -10.24
C ILE A 159 -4.24 -6.82 -11.47
N MET A 160 -3.09 -7.44 -11.75
CA MET A 160 -2.92 -8.41 -12.86
C MET A 160 -3.49 -9.78 -12.52
N ILE A 161 -4.82 -9.83 -12.49
CA ILE A 161 -5.63 -11.00 -12.15
C ILE A 161 -6.86 -11.06 -13.07
N GLU A 162 -7.39 -12.26 -13.27
CA GLU A 162 -8.49 -12.51 -14.21
C GLU A 162 -9.71 -11.61 -13.99
N ARG A 163 -10.09 -11.34 -12.73
CA ARG A 163 -11.23 -10.45 -12.45
C ARG A 163 -11.04 -9.01 -12.96
N SER A 164 -9.81 -8.55 -13.08
CA SER A 164 -9.45 -7.20 -13.55
C SER A 164 -9.13 -7.17 -15.04
N PHE A 165 -8.77 -8.32 -15.62
CA PHE A 165 -8.46 -8.51 -17.04
C PHE A 165 -9.06 -9.84 -17.55
N PRO A 166 -10.40 -9.92 -17.70
CA PRO A 166 -11.09 -11.17 -18.02
C PRO A 166 -10.93 -11.64 -19.48
N ALA A 167 -10.37 -10.80 -20.36
CA ALA A 167 -10.18 -11.12 -21.77
C ALA A 167 -9.01 -10.33 -22.37
N ASN A 168 -8.42 -10.84 -23.44
CA ASN A 168 -7.46 -10.11 -24.27
C ASN A 168 -8.17 -8.95 -24.97
N ASP A 169 -7.89 -7.72 -24.54
CA ASP A 169 -8.57 -6.52 -25.02
C ASP A 169 -7.76 -5.26 -24.63
N ASN A 170 -8.24 -4.11 -25.10
CA ASN A 170 -7.80 -2.80 -24.65
C ASN A 170 -8.57 -2.39 -23.39
N TYR A 171 -7.81 -2.04 -22.36
CA TYR A 171 -8.31 -1.49 -21.11
C TYR A 171 -7.85 -0.05 -20.96
N THR A 172 -8.64 0.77 -20.30
CA THR A 172 -8.15 2.05 -19.78
C THR A 172 -7.66 1.81 -18.36
N ILE A 173 -6.39 2.11 -18.10
CA ILE A 173 -5.83 2.10 -16.75
C ILE A 173 -5.89 3.52 -16.23
N TYR A 174 -6.62 3.72 -15.14
CA TYR A 174 -6.60 4.96 -14.39
C TYR A 174 -5.62 4.84 -13.25
N THR A 175 -4.78 5.85 -13.06
CA THR A 175 -3.94 6.00 -11.89
C THR A 175 -4.31 7.27 -11.13
N GLN A 176 -4.19 7.22 -9.81
CA GLN A 176 -4.58 8.33 -8.95
C GLN A 176 -3.64 8.45 -7.75
N PHE A 177 -3.24 9.67 -7.43
CA PHE A 177 -2.64 10.02 -6.15
C PHE A 177 -3.60 10.87 -5.33
N ASN A 178 -3.69 10.59 -4.03
CA ASN A 178 -4.39 11.48 -3.11
C ASN A 178 -3.78 11.48 -1.71
N LEU A 179 -4.20 12.44 -0.89
CA LEU A 179 -3.90 12.46 0.54
C LEU A 179 -5.18 12.76 1.33
N PRO A 180 -5.68 11.81 2.14
CA PRO A 180 -6.83 12.07 3.00
C PRO A 180 -6.54 13.24 3.97
N ARG A 181 -7.46 14.21 4.02
CA ARG A 181 -7.31 15.41 4.85
C ARG A 181 -8.00 15.24 6.18
N MET A 182 -7.39 15.75 7.24
CA MET A 182 -8.02 15.87 8.56
C MET A 182 -8.20 17.35 8.92
N ASP A 183 -9.23 17.65 9.71
CA ASP A 183 -9.36 18.95 10.36
C ASP A 183 -8.39 19.10 11.54
N GLY A 184 -8.42 20.26 12.20
CA GLY A 184 -7.57 20.54 13.37
C GLY A 184 -7.82 19.65 14.59
N TRP A 185 -8.90 18.87 14.58
CA TRP A 185 -9.29 17.91 15.64
C TRP A 185 -8.97 16.46 15.26
N GLY A 186 -8.30 16.23 14.12
CA GLY A 186 -7.98 14.89 13.65
C GLY A 186 -9.15 14.15 13.02
N LYS A 187 -10.28 14.82 12.75
CA LYS A 187 -11.41 14.22 12.04
C LYS A 187 -11.15 14.25 10.55
N LEU A 188 -11.36 13.11 9.90
CA LEU A 188 -11.28 13.00 8.43
C LEU A 188 -12.29 13.94 7.76
N LEU A 189 -11.80 14.77 6.86
CA LEU A 189 -12.62 15.64 6.00
C LEU A 189 -13.29 14.82 4.89
N PRO A 190 -14.42 15.29 4.34
CA PRO A 190 -15.04 14.69 3.16
C PRO A 190 -14.05 14.55 1.99
N GLU A 191 -14.22 13.49 1.18
CA GLU A 191 -13.34 13.17 0.05
C GLU A 191 -13.23 14.32 -0.97
N LYS A 192 -14.31 15.07 -1.18
CA LYS A 192 -14.31 16.26 -2.06
C LYS A 192 -13.30 17.35 -1.68
N ASP A 193 -12.80 17.32 -0.44
CA ASP A 193 -11.83 18.27 0.09
C ASP A 193 -10.40 17.69 0.06
N TRP A 194 -10.20 16.49 -0.47
CA TRP A 194 -8.90 15.85 -0.58
C TRP A 194 -8.18 16.32 -1.86
N PRO A 195 -6.87 16.58 -1.82
CA PRO A 195 -6.09 16.79 -3.04
C PRO A 195 -6.02 15.48 -3.82
N VAL A 196 -6.56 15.48 -5.03
CA VAL A 196 -6.60 14.33 -5.93
C VAL A 196 -5.88 14.69 -7.24
N ALA A 197 -4.92 13.88 -7.65
CA ALA A 197 -4.28 13.95 -8.96
C ALA A 197 -4.58 12.66 -9.71
N GLU A 198 -4.99 12.74 -10.97
CA GLU A 198 -5.35 11.57 -11.75
C GLU A 198 -4.84 11.61 -13.19
N GLY A 199 -4.71 10.44 -13.77
CA GLY A 199 -4.40 10.28 -15.19
C GLY A 199 -4.77 8.90 -15.68
N SER A 200 -4.69 8.71 -17.00
CA SER A 200 -5.02 7.43 -17.60
C SER A 200 -4.22 7.14 -18.86
N PHE A 201 -4.11 5.85 -19.22
CA PHE A 201 -3.56 5.39 -20.48
C PHE A 201 -4.30 4.13 -20.96
N THR A 202 -4.16 3.81 -22.24
CA THR A 202 -4.66 2.58 -22.85
C THR A 202 -3.65 1.45 -22.65
N PHE A 203 -4.13 0.29 -22.22
CA PHE A 203 -3.34 -0.91 -21.97
C PHE A 203 -3.93 -2.08 -22.74
N SER A 204 -3.22 -2.55 -23.74
CA SER A 204 -3.58 -3.70 -24.56
C SER A 204 -3.10 -4.97 -23.85
N PHE A 205 -4.01 -5.67 -23.19
CA PHE A 205 -3.71 -6.84 -22.38
C PHE A 205 -3.72 -8.12 -23.22
N ASP A 206 -2.72 -8.98 -23.01
CA ASP A 206 -2.64 -10.34 -23.52
C ASP A 206 -2.37 -11.32 -22.37
N SER A 207 -3.27 -12.28 -22.18
CA SER A 207 -3.20 -13.29 -21.12
C SER A 207 -1.92 -14.11 -21.14
N LYS A 208 -1.22 -14.20 -22.29
CA LYS A 208 0.06 -14.93 -22.38
C LYS A 208 1.17 -14.28 -21.56
N ASP A 209 1.07 -12.98 -21.27
CA ASP A 209 2.12 -12.22 -20.58
C ASP A 209 2.00 -12.32 -19.05
N VAL A 210 0.87 -12.82 -18.53
CA VAL A 210 0.56 -12.86 -17.08
C VAL A 210 1.65 -13.55 -16.27
N ALA A 211 2.14 -14.70 -16.72
CA ALA A 211 3.18 -15.44 -16.01
C ALA A 211 4.50 -14.65 -15.92
N SER A 212 4.86 -13.92 -16.98
CA SER A 212 6.05 -13.06 -17.00
C SER A 212 5.88 -11.88 -16.04
N ILE A 213 4.70 -11.24 -16.08
CA ILE A 213 4.35 -10.12 -15.20
C ILE A 213 4.41 -10.54 -13.72
N GLN A 214 3.83 -11.68 -13.35
CA GLN A 214 3.88 -12.20 -11.97
C GLN A 214 5.31 -12.52 -11.53
N ASN A 215 6.14 -13.07 -12.42
CA ASN A 215 7.56 -13.30 -12.10
C ASN A 215 8.36 -11.98 -11.95
N ASN A 216 7.97 -10.93 -12.66
CA ASN A 216 8.58 -9.61 -12.53
C ASN A 216 8.12 -8.91 -11.24
N GLU A 217 6.88 -9.14 -10.79
CA GLU A 217 6.38 -8.67 -9.51
C GLU A 217 7.28 -9.14 -8.35
N THR A 218 7.52 -10.46 -8.26
CA THR A 218 8.38 -11.06 -7.23
C THR A 218 9.76 -10.43 -7.22
N ARG A 219 10.39 -10.30 -8.39
CA ARG A 219 11.73 -9.69 -8.53
C ARG A 219 11.74 -8.21 -8.16
N THR A 220 10.66 -7.48 -8.45
CA THR A 220 10.50 -6.07 -8.06
C THR A 220 10.43 -5.96 -6.53
N ILE A 221 9.60 -6.79 -5.89
CA ILE A 221 9.47 -6.84 -4.43
C ILE A 221 10.83 -7.17 -3.78
N GLU A 222 11.56 -8.13 -4.33
CA GLU A 222 12.91 -8.50 -3.84
C GLU A 222 13.91 -7.34 -3.93
N LYS A 223 13.93 -6.60 -5.05
CA LYS A 223 14.80 -5.42 -5.22
C LYS A 223 14.43 -4.31 -4.24
N MET A 224 13.14 -3.99 -4.12
CA MET A 224 12.70 -2.87 -3.28
C MET A 224 12.86 -3.19 -1.80
N ASN A 225 12.78 -4.46 -1.42
CA ASN A 225 13.02 -4.94 -0.05
C ASN A 225 14.47 -5.29 0.24
N THR A 226 15.40 -4.47 -0.26
CA THR A 226 16.83 -4.56 0.06
C THR A 226 17.19 -3.86 1.38
N VAL A 227 16.21 -3.27 2.09
CA VAL A 227 16.40 -2.73 3.44
C VAL A 227 16.81 -3.87 4.37
N THR A 228 18.12 -4.02 4.52
CA THR A 228 18.73 -4.91 5.47
C THR A 228 18.81 -4.16 6.77
N ILE A 229 18.07 -4.63 7.77
CA ILE A 229 18.17 -4.18 9.15
C ILE A 229 19.64 -4.31 9.56
N ASP A 230 20.28 -3.17 9.82
CA ASP A 230 21.71 -3.09 10.05
C ASP A 230 22.12 -3.49 11.47
N LYS A 231 21.14 -3.56 12.39
CA LYS A 231 21.27 -4.00 13.78
C LYS A 231 19.94 -4.51 14.32
N LEU A 232 19.99 -5.46 15.25
CA LEU A 232 18.78 -5.90 15.95
C LEU A 232 18.11 -4.72 16.67
N PRO A 233 16.78 -4.57 16.53
CA PRO A 233 16.03 -3.58 17.28
C PRO A 233 16.23 -3.74 18.80
N GLY A 234 16.15 -2.62 19.52
CA GLY A 234 16.49 -2.56 20.95
C GLY A 234 15.68 -3.49 21.85
N TYR A 235 14.49 -3.92 21.43
CA TYR A 235 13.69 -4.89 22.20
C TYR A 235 14.29 -6.30 22.25
N PHE A 236 15.23 -6.65 21.36
CA PHE A 236 16.00 -7.90 21.48
C PHE A 236 17.13 -7.81 22.51
N THR A 237 17.65 -6.60 22.77
CA THR A 237 18.76 -6.38 23.71
C THR A 237 18.29 -5.91 25.07
N LYS A 238 17.10 -5.31 25.14
CA LYS A 238 16.44 -4.86 26.37
C LYS A 238 15.02 -5.44 26.41
N PRO A 239 14.86 -6.71 26.80
CA PRO A 239 13.56 -7.34 26.88
C PRO A 239 12.70 -6.62 27.93
N ILE A 240 11.42 -6.42 27.62
CA ILE A 240 10.46 -5.88 28.58
C ILE A 240 10.06 -6.93 29.61
N SER A 241 9.69 -6.46 30.81
CA SER A 241 9.07 -7.31 31.81
C SER A 241 7.63 -7.62 31.41
N ILE A 242 7.29 -8.91 31.33
CA ILE A 242 5.93 -9.39 31.07
C ILE A 242 5.29 -9.74 32.41
N SER A 243 4.19 -9.07 32.75
CA SER A 243 3.49 -9.27 34.02
C SER A 243 2.67 -10.56 34.07
N ASP A 244 2.18 -11.06 32.93
CA ASP A 244 1.41 -12.30 32.86
C ASP A 244 2.33 -13.51 32.56
N PRO A 245 2.47 -14.46 33.50
CA PRO A 245 3.40 -15.58 33.36
C PRO A 245 3.04 -16.52 32.19
N SER A 246 1.76 -16.54 31.77
CA SER A 246 1.28 -17.42 30.70
C SER A 246 1.81 -17.04 29.31
N VAL A 247 2.18 -15.77 29.14
CA VAL A 247 2.63 -15.20 27.87
C VAL A 247 4.09 -14.71 27.91
N THR A 248 4.88 -15.18 28.87
CA THR A 248 6.33 -14.89 28.88
C THR A 248 6.99 -15.38 27.59
N VAL A 249 8.08 -14.72 27.15
CA VAL A 249 8.85 -15.15 25.97
C VAL A 249 9.23 -16.62 26.06
N ALA A 250 9.62 -17.10 27.25
CA ALA A 250 9.96 -18.50 27.48
C ALA A 250 8.79 -19.47 27.24
N LYS A 251 7.56 -19.09 27.60
CA LYS A 251 6.36 -19.91 27.41
C LYS A 251 5.84 -19.88 25.97
N VAL A 252 5.97 -18.74 25.30
CA VAL A 252 5.47 -18.54 23.94
C VAL A 252 6.46 -19.03 22.87
N THR A 253 7.76 -19.00 23.13
CA THR A 253 8.79 -19.42 22.14
C THR A 253 8.57 -20.83 21.58
N PRO A 254 8.28 -21.88 22.38
CA PRO A 254 7.98 -23.20 21.85
C PRO A 254 6.75 -23.23 20.96
N LEU A 255 5.71 -22.47 21.31
CA LEU A 255 4.49 -22.34 20.50
C LEU A 255 4.79 -21.71 19.14
N ILE A 256 5.60 -20.65 19.10
CA ILE A 256 6.05 -20.00 17.87
C ILE A 256 6.87 -20.96 17.00
N LYS A 257 7.84 -21.67 17.60
CA LYS A 257 8.68 -22.63 16.89
C LYS A 257 7.83 -23.72 16.24
N ASN A 258 6.96 -24.36 17.02
CA ASN A 258 6.08 -25.41 16.50
C ASN A 258 5.18 -24.91 15.36
N TYR A 259 4.67 -23.68 15.46
CA TYR A 259 3.83 -23.09 14.43
C TYR A 259 4.59 -22.83 13.11
N LEU A 260 5.85 -22.40 13.17
CA LEU A 260 6.62 -22.00 11.98
C LEU A 260 7.49 -23.11 11.39
N THR A 261 7.96 -24.08 12.18
CA THR A 261 8.88 -25.13 11.70
C THR A 261 8.24 -26.03 10.63
N GLY A 262 6.91 -26.18 10.63
CA GLY A 262 6.19 -26.91 9.58
C GLY A 262 6.40 -26.35 8.17
N ASP A 263 6.72 -25.06 8.06
CA ASP A 263 6.86 -24.34 6.78
C ASP A 263 8.33 -24.01 6.44
N GLY A 264 9.29 -24.72 7.07
CA GLY A 264 10.72 -24.60 6.81
C GLY A 264 11.43 -23.42 7.48
N TYR A 265 10.80 -22.79 8.49
CA TYR A 265 11.37 -21.67 9.23
C TYR A 265 12.18 -22.14 10.45
N GLU A 266 13.37 -21.58 10.61
CA GLU A 266 14.22 -21.72 11.80
C GLU A 266 14.15 -20.44 12.65
N VAL A 267 13.57 -20.51 13.85
CA VAL A 267 13.45 -19.34 14.75
C VAL A 267 14.73 -19.17 15.57
N LEU A 268 15.42 -18.05 15.38
CA LEU A 268 16.72 -17.71 15.97
C LEU A 268 16.59 -16.89 17.28
N LYS A 269 15.75 -15.84 17.28
CA LYS A 269 15.50 -14.98 18.45
C LYS A 269 14.02 -14.68 18.58
N VAL A 270 13.55 -14.51 19.83
CA VAL A 270 12.19 -14.07 20.15
C VAL A 270 12.28 -12.98 21.20
N ALA A 271 11.58 -11.88 20.97
CA ALA A 271 11.37 -10.80 21.93
C ALA A 271 9.91 -10.35 21.87
N ILE A 272 9.50 -9.52 22.82
CA ILE A 272 8.18 -8.89 22.80
C ILE A 272 8.35 -7.37 22.78
N GLU A 273 7.53 -6.71 21.97
CA GLU A 273 7.52 -5.26 21.87
C GLU A 273 6.79 -4.63 23.08
N PRO A 274 7.28 -3.49 23.63
CA PRO A 274 6.57 -2.74 24.66
C PRO A 274 5.13 -2.42 24.25
N ALA A 275 4.19 -2.62 25.19
CA ALA A 275 2.80 -2.24 25.03
C ALA A 275 2.26 -1.63 26.33
N ALA A 276 1.31 -0.70 26.20
CA ALA A 276 0.69 -0.03 27.35
C ALA A 276 -0.21 -0.98 28.17
N SER A 277 -0.72 -2.04 27.56
CA SER A 277 -1.50 -3.10 28.20
C SER A 277 -0.99 -4.48 27.76
N MET A 278 -1.21 -5.50 28.58
CA MET A 278 -0.85 -6.88 28.22
C MET A 278 -1.83 -7.47 27.20
N TRP A 279 -3.12 -7.31 27.45
CA TRP A 279 -4.20 -7.93 26.68
C TRP A 279 -5.11 -6.89 26.04
N SER A 280 -5.49 -7.14 24.79
CA SER A 280 -6.57 -6.47 24.09
C SER A 280 -7.72 -7.45 23.91
N ILE A 281 -8.93 -7.05 24.29
CA ILE A 281 -10.14 -7.89 24.19
C ILE A 281 -10.95 -7.45 22.98
N VAL A 282 -11.27 -8.40 22.11
CA VAL A 282 -12.12 -8.17 20.94
C VAL A 282 -13.54 -8.61 21.26
N LYS A 283 -14.49 -7.79 20.84
CA LYS A 283 -15.93 -8.03 20.97
C LYS A 283 -16.57 -8.03 19.59
N ASN A 284 -17.65 -8.77 19.43
CA ASN A 284 -18.52 -8.66 18.25
C ASN A 284 -19.42 -7.41 18.35
N GLU A 285 -20.26 -7.21 17.35
CA GLU A 285 -21.19 -6.06 17.25
C GLU A 285 -22.19 -5.99 18.42
N LEU A 286 -22.46 -7.12 19.07
CA LEU A 286 -23.34 -7.21 20.24
C LEU A 286 -22.60 -6.96 21.56
N GLY A 287 -21.30 -6.63 21.52
CA GLY A 287 -20.47 -6.41 22.71
C GLY A 287 -20.02 -7.69 23.41
N ILE A 288 -20.25 -8.87 22.81
CA ILE A 288 -19.87 -10.17 23.35
C ILE A 288 -18.40 -10.42 23.03
N GLN A 289 -17.62 -10.82 24.04
CA GLN A 289 -16.21 -11.15 23.89
C GLN A 289 -16.03 -12.37 22.96
N THR A 290 -15.11 -12.26 22.01
CA THR A 290 -14.84 -13.34 21.04
C THR A 290 -13.46 -13.94 21.24
N TYR A 291 -12.44 -13.11 21.38
CA TYR A 291 -11.08 -13.51 21.68
C TYR A 291 -10.32 -12.38 22.35
N ARG A 292 -9.14 -12.68 22.87
CA ARG A 292 -8.16 -11.67 23.27
C ARG A 292 -6.82 -11.95 22.62
N TYR A 293 -5.99 -10.94 22.53
CA TYR A 293 -4.63 -11.07 22.01
C TYR A 293 -3.65 -10.25 22.84
N VAL A 294 -2.40 -10.71 22.89
CA VAL A 294 -1.31 -9.95 23.53
C VAL A 294 -1.10 -8.66 22.72
N THR A 295 -1.25 -7.52 23.37
CA THR A 295 -1.23 -6.21 22.69
C THR A 295 0.11 -5.95 21.99
N GLY A 296 1.22 -6.30 22.66
CA GLY A 296 2.55 -6.25 22.08
C GLY A 296 2.78 -7.41 21.11
N TYR A 297 3.42 -7.14 19.98
CA TYR A 297 3.83 -8.20 19.06
C TYR A 297 5.02 -8.97 19.62
N TYR A 298 5.03 -10.28 19.40
CA TYR A 298 6.24 -11.07 19.53
C TYR A 298 7.07 -10.88 18.26
N LYS A 299 8.24 -10.27 18.44
CA LYS A 299 9.19 -10.04 17.36
C LYS A 299 10.10 -11.25 17.28
N ILE A 300 10.26 -11.77 16.06
CA ILE A 300 11.08 -12.95 15.81
C ILE A 300 12.17 -12.63 14.82
N VAL A 301 13.37 -13.15 15.05
CA VAL A 301 14.35 -13.31 13.98
C VAL A 301 14.31 -14.77 13.57
N TYR A 302 14.14 -15.00 12.28
CA TYR A 302 14.08 -16.36 11.75
C TYR A 302 14.95 -16.49 10.51
N LYS A 303 15.26 -17.73 10.13
CA LYS A 303 15.97 -18.08 8.91
C LYS A 303 15.13 -19.01 8.06
N LYS A 304 15.09 -18.76 6.76
CA LYS A 304 14.45 -19.61 5.74
C LYS A 304 15.26 -19.53 4.45
N ASP A 305 15.52 -20.67 3.82
CA ASP A 305 16.28 -20.76 2.56
C ASP A 305 17.64 -20.01 2.60
N GLY A 306 18.31 -20.04 3.76
CA GLY A 306 19.60 -19.38 3.97
C GLY A 306 19.52 -17.89 4.31
N LYS A 307 18.34 -17.27 4.20
CA LYS A 307 18.12 -15.84 4.44
C LYS A 307 17.54 -15.60 5.83
N CYS A 308 18.05 -14.58 6.54
CA CYS A 308 17.51 -14.18 7.85
C CYS A 308 16.61 -12.95 7.71
N SER A 309 15.50 -12.97 8.43
CA SER A 309 14.52 -11.89 8.41
C SER A 309 13.93 -11.65 9.80
N LEU A 310 13.46 -10.43 10.01
CA LEU A 310 12.64 -10.05 11.16
C LEU A 310 11.17 -10.29 10.80
N GLY A 311 10.38 -10.79 11.74
CA GLY A 311 8.95 -11.00 11.58
C GLY A 311 8.16 -10.67 12.85
N SER A 312 6.85 -10.54 12.69
CA SER A 312 5.91 -10.35 13.80
C SER A 312 4.97 -11.53 13.96
N ILE A 313 4.80 -11.96 15.20
CA ILE A 313 3.81 -12.94 15.63
C ILE A 313 2.84 -12.27 16.58
N ARG A 314 1.55 -12.55 16.40
CA ARG A 314 0.52 -12.22 17.37
C ARG A 314 0.03 -13.48 18.06
N VAL A 315 -0.15 -13.38 19.37
CA VAL A 315 -0.60 -14.48 20.24
C VAL A 315 -2.01 -14.21 20.71
N PHE A 316 -2.87 -15.22 20.63
CA PHE A 316 -4.32 -15.12 20.84
C PHE A 316 -4.81 -16.17 21.83
N GLN A 317 -5.99 -15.92 22.40
CA GLN A 317 -6.82 -16.94 23.05
C GLN A 317 -8.29 -16.68 22.72
N ASP A 318 -9.01 -17.73 22.34
CA ASP A 318 -10.44 -17.64 22.10
C ASP A 318 -11.21 -17.60 23.42
N TYR A 319 -12.30 -16.84 23.44
CA TYR A 319 -13.19 -16.77 24.58
C TYR A 319 -14.03 -18.04 24.67
N ILE A 320 -13.98 -18.73 25.81
CA ILE A 320 -14.68 -20.01 26.02
C ILE A 320 -15.86 -19.88 26.99
N GLY A 321 -16.28 -18.65 27.30
CA GLY A 321 -17.40 -18.36 28.21
C GLY A 321 -16.97 -18.10 29.66
N ASN A 322 -17.89 -17.52 30.44
CA ASN A 322 -17.73 -17.25 31.88
C ASN A 322 -16.43 -16.50 32.26
N GLY A 323 -16.00 -15.54 31.43
CA GLY A 323 -14.77 -14.78 31.68
C GLY A 323 -13.47 -15.56 31.44
N LYS A 324 -13.54 -16.76 30.85
CA LYS A 324 -12.39 -17.65 30.62
C LYS A 324 -11.96 -17.65 29.16
N TYR A 325 -10.69 -17.97 28.95
CA TYR A 325 -10.07 -18.06 27.64
C TYR A 325 -9.38 -19.42 27.47
N GLY A 326 -9.38 -19.92 26.24
CA GLY A 326 -8.81 -21.20 25.87
C GLY A 326 -7.28 -21.20 25.77
N ASN A 327 -6.74 -22.18 25.05
CA ASN A 327 -5.30 -22.31 24.85
C ASN A 327 -4.73 -21.16 24.00
N LEU A 328 -3.45 -20.86 24.21
CA LEU A 328 -2.71 -19.91 23.37
C LEU A 328 -2.52 -20.49 21.97
N TYR A 329 -2.67 -19.65 20.97
CA TYR A 329 -2.24 -19.93 19.60
C TYR A 329 -1.59 -18.71 18.97
N CYS A 330 -0.80 -18.94 17.92
CA CYS A 330 -0.07 -17.90 17.20
C CYS A 330 -0.65 -17.69 15.80
N LYS A 331 -0.50 -16.47 15.29
CA LYS A 331 -0.58 -16.20 13.85
C LYS A 331 0.63 -15.39 13.42
N PHE A 332 1.23 -15.78 12.29
CA PHE A 332 2.26 -14.98 11.66
C PHE A 332 1.62 -13.76 11.00
N TRP A 333 2.09 -12.58 11.40
CA TRP A 333 1.59 -11.31 10.90
C TRP A 333 2.38 -10.82 9.68
N GLY A 334 3.55 -11.41 9.45
CA GLY A 334 4.38 -11.14 8.28
C GLY A 334 5.79 -10.70 8.65
N ASP A 335 6.53 -10.45 7.60
CA ASP A 335 7.92 -10.06 7.66
C ASP A 335 8.07 -8.54 7.79
N GLU A 336 9.06 -8.12 8.57
CA GLU A 336 9.35 -6.72 8.85
C GLU A 336 10.61 -6.23 8.13
N GLY A 337 11.41 -7.12 7.55
CA GLY A 337 12.62 -6.76 6.85
C GLY A 337 13.68 -7.86 6.93
N ASP A 338 14.67 -7.80 6.07
CA ASP A 338 15.77 -8.75 6.08
C ASP A 338 16.86 -8.29 7.05
N ILE A 339 17.61 -9.23 7.61
CA ILE A 339 18.78 -8.94 8.45
C ILE A 339 19.93 -9.85 8.01
N ASP A 340 21.14 -9.32 7.95
CA ASP A 340 22.31 -10.17 7.76
C ASP A 340 22.40 -11.19 8.90
N CYS A 341 22.38 -12.49 8.57
CA CYS A 341 22.48 -13.57 9.54
C CYS A 341 23.69 -13.43 10.49
N SER A 342 24.78 -12.80 10.04
CA SER A 342 25.96 -12.55 10.86
C SER A 342 25.68 -11.59 12.02
N LYS A 343 24.72 -10.67 11.84
CA LYS A 343 24.32 -9.63 12.79
C LYS A 343 23.24 -10.07 13.76
N VAL A 344 22.74 -11.30 13.62
CA VAL A 344 21.75 -11.88 14.53
C VAL A 344 22.37 -12.29 15.86
N LYS A 345 23.70 -12.47 15.94
CA LYS A 345 24.39 -12.94 17.15
C LYS A 345 24.12 -12.07 18.37
#